data_AF-A0AAW0W1E3-F1
#
_entry.id   AF-A0AAW0W1E3-F1
#
_cell.length_a   1.000
_cell.length_b   1.000
_cell.length_c   1.000
_cell.angle_alpha   90.00
_cell.angle_beta   90.00
_cell.angle_gamma   90.00
#
_symmetry.space_group_name_H-M   'P 1'
#
loop_
_entity.id
_entity.type
_entity.pdbx_description
1 polymer ?
#
loop_
_entity_poly.entity_id
_entity_poly.type
_entity_poly.pdbx_seq_one_letter_code
_entity_poly.pdbx_strand_id
1 'polypeptide(L)'
;DPTGTGILFFHYYRILKILQAEARAKAIHLFWLFENVSSMPREFMTEISLFFEREPCVIDAKHFSPQRRARYFWGNLPGMYDPIPSHLQENYRLSQYLHKIGDREALVQKVNCITTNTASLRLNLGKVWPIRMNEKGDVPWVTEIEKIFGFPLHFTDVGNLSSRERLALLGKSWSVPVIAYILKPLTNYFPRKNNCLATDVVQREGRQDISWVRPALEESEIGTTAE
;
A
#
# COMPACT_ATOMS: atom_id res chain seq x y z
N ASP A 1 4.51 19.30 -16.56
CA ASP A 1 4.85 20.39 -15.62
C ASP A 1 6.29 20.19 -15.13
N PRO A 2 7.25 21.00 -15.58
CA PRO A 2 8.64 20.92 -15.15
C PRO A 2 8.86 21.31 -13.67
N THR A 3 7.85 21.86 -12.99
CA THR A 3 7.90 22.24 -11.56
C THR A 3 7.19 21.25 -10.62
N GLY A 4 6.43 20.31 -11.19
CA GLY A 4 5.72 19.28 -10.44
C GLY A 4 6.54 18.01 -10.22
N THR A 5 6.15 17.21 -9.24
CA THR A 5 6.78 15.90 -8.96
C THR A 5 6.33 14.79 -9.92
N GLY A 6 5.48 15.11 -10.92
CA GLY A 6 5.00 14.14 -11.92
C GLY A 6 6.13 13.50 -12.74
N ILE A 7 7.27 14.18 -12.87
CA ILE A 7 8.46 13.64 -13.53
C ILE A 7 8.99 12.33 -12.91
N LEU A 8 8.68 12.09 -11.63
CA LEU A 8 9.09 10.86 -10.93
C LEU A 8 8.49 9.59 -11.56
N PHE A 9 7.37 9.71 -12.29
CA PHE A 9 6.84 8.62 -13.12
C PHE A 9 7.88 8.09 -14.12
N PHE A 10 8.58 8.99 -14.82
CA PHE A 10 9.58 8.58 -15.82
C PHE A 10 10.79 7.89 -15.18
N HIS A 11 11.12 8.23 -13.92
CA HIS A 11 12.13 7.49 -13.16
C HIS A 11 11.67 6.07 -12.84
N TYR A 12 10.42 5.89 -12.39
CA TYR A 12 9.85 4.55 -12.20
C TYR A 12 9.88 3.74 -13.50
N TYR A 13 9.41 4.33 -14.60
CA TYR A 13 9.39 3.68 -15.91
C TYR A 13 10.79 3.28 -16.39
N ARG A 14 11.79 4.18 -16.25
CA ARG A 14 13.18 3.90 -16.61
C ARG A 14 13.73 2.71 -15.82
N ILE A 15 13.52 2.67 -14.50
CA ILE A 15 13.96 1.56 -13.65
C ILE A 15 13.24 0.27 -14.06
N LEU A 16 11.93 0.32 -14.31
CA LEU A 16 11.16 -0.83 -14.75
C LEU A 16 11.72 -1.44 -16.05
N LYS A 17 12.07 -0.61 -17.05
CA LYS A 17 12.64 -1.11 -18.31
C LYS A 17 14.01 -1.76 -18.11
N ILE A 18 14.85 -1.22 -17.23
CA ILE A 18 16.13 -1.85 -16.87
C ILE A 18 15.88 -3.21 -16.22
N LEU A 19 14.97 -3.29 -15.24
CA LEU A 19 14.64 -4.55 -14.56
C LEU A 19 14.00 -5.58 -15.50
N GLN A 20 13.17 -5.15 -16.46
CA GLN A 20 12.58 -6.03 -17.47
C GLN A 20 13.63 -6.61 -18.42
N ALA A 21 14.64 -5.84 -18.82
CA ALA A 21 15.74 -6.32 -19.65
C ALA A 21 16.56 -7.38 -18.91
N GLU A 22 16.92 -7.11 -17.65
CA GLU A 22 17.63 -8.04 -16.77
C GLU A 22 16.83 -9.32 -16.52
N ALA A 23 15.54 -9.20 -16.21
CA ALA A 23 14.67 -10.34 -15.99
C ALA A 23 14.56 -11.22 -17.24
N ARG A 24 14.45 -10.60 -18.43
CA ARG A 24 14.44 -11.33 -19.71
C ARG A 24 15.75 -12.07 -19.96
N ALA A 25 16.89 -11.42 -19.73
CA ALA A 25 18.21 -12.04 -19.92
C ALA A 25 18.41 -13.27 -19.01
N LYS A 26 17.82 -13.24 -17.81
CA LYS A 26 17.89 -14.34 -16.82
C LYS A 26 16.71 -15.32 -16.88
N ALA A 27 15.78 -15.14 -17.83
CA ALA A 27 14.53 -15.90 -17.92
C ALA A 27 13.71 -15.92 -16.60
N ILE A 28 13.74 -14.82 -15.84
CA ILE A 28 13.01 -14.63 -14.60
C ILE A 28 11.69 -13.91 -14.89
N HIS A 29 10.60 -14.38 -14.29
CA HIS A 29 9.33 -13.65 -14.35
C HIS A 29 9.36 -12.43 -13.40
N LEU A 30 9.10 -11.23 -13.93
CA LEU A 30 9.07 -9.99 -13.16
C LEU A 30 7.63 -9.51 -12.98
N PHE A 31 7.17 -9.44 -11.73
CA PHE A 31 5.94 -8.74 -11.37
C PHE A 31 6.22 -7.27 -11.09
N TRP A 32 5.32 -6.39 -11.50
CA TRP A 32 5.41 -4.95 -11.25
C TRP A 32 4.03 -4.34 -11.05
N LEU A 33 4.00 -3.22 -10.31
CA LEU A 33 2.79 -2.48 -9.97
C LEU A 33 3.12 -0.98 -9.88
N PHE A 34 2.32 -0.17 -10.54
CA PHE A 34 2.33 1.29 -10.43
C PHE A 34 0.94 1.78 -10.04
N GLU A 35 0.86 2.70 -9.08
CA GLU A 35 -0.39 3.27 -8.58
C GLU A 35 -0.39 4.79 -8.76
N ASN A 36 -1.55 5.36 -9.09
CA ASN A 36 -1.74 6.81 -9.07
C ASN A 36 -3.19 7.20 -8.78
N VAL A 37 -3.42 8.48 -8.46
CA VAL A 37 -4.74 9.02 -8.13
C VAL A 37 -5.72 8.93 -9.29
N SER A 38 -6.95 8.46 -9.03
CA SER A 38 -7.97 8.35 -10.09
C SER A 38 -8.51 9.71 -10.56
N SER A 39 -8.25 10.77 -9.80
CA SER A 39 -8.68 12.14 -10.08
C SER A 39 -7.70 12.92 -10.96
N MET A 40 -6.62 12.30 -11.44
CA MET A 40 -5.69 12.97 -12.34
C MET A 40 -6.36 13.27 -13.70
N PRO A 41 -5.92 14.35 -14.39
CA PRO A 41 -6.38 14.65 -15.75
C PRO A 41 -6.27 13.44 -16.69
N ARG A 42 -7.27 13.30 -17.58
CA ARG A 42 -7.36 12.17 -18.51
C ARG A 42 -6.14 12.08 -19.43
N GLU A 43 -5.62 13.21 -19.87
CA GLU A 43 -4.40 13.31 -20.68
C GLU A 43 -3.19 12.61 -20.03
N PHE A 44 -2.94 12.84 -18.74
CA PHE A 44 -1.84 12.19 -18.02
C PHE A 44 -2.09 10.69 -17.82
N MET A 45 -3.36 10.30 -17.64
CA MET A 45 -3.73 8.89 -17.58
C MET A 45 -3.44 8.17 -18.88
N THR A 46 -3.87 8.75 -20.00
CA THR A 46 -3.61 8.23 -21.33
C THR A 46 -2.10 8.17 -21.62
N GLU A 47 -1.34 9.20 -21.26
CA GLU A 47 0.12 9.20 -21.44
C GLU A 47 0.78 8.07 -20.62
N ILE A 48 0.47 7.94 -19.33
CA ILE A 48 0.99 6.84 -18.50
C ILE A 48 0.62 5.47 -19.09
N SER A 49 -0.62 5.29 -19.55
CA SER A 49 -1.08 4.05 -20.20
C SER A 49 -0.30 3.75 -21.48
N LEU A 50 0.05 4.76 -22.28
CA LEU A 50 0.87 4.59 -23.49
C LEU A 50 2.28 4.09 -23.14
N PHE A 51 2.92 4.67 -22.12
CA PHE A 51 4.24 4.21 -21.66
C PHE A 51 4.19 2.76 -21.16
N PHE A 52 3.15 2.37 -20.43
CA PHE A 52 2.98 0.99 -19.96
C PHE A 52 2.39 0.03 -21.00
N GLU A 53 1.99 0.53 -22.17
CA GLU A 53 1.31 -0.23 -23.22
C GLU A 53 0.05 -0.96 -22.69
N ARG A 54 -0.64 -0.34 -21.72
CA ARG A 54 -1.77 -0.92 -21.00
C ARG A 54 -2.60 0.12 -20.26
N GLU A 55 -3.91 -0.08 -20.22
CA GLU A 55 -4.83 0.71 -19.39
C GLU A 55 -4.81 0.31 -17.90
N PRO A 56 -5.09 1.24 -16.97
CA PRO A 56 -5.18 0.91 -15.55
C PRO A 56 -6.46 0.14 -15.23
N CYS A 57 -6.42 -0.67 -14.17
CA CYS A 57 -7.64 -1.02 -13.45
C CYS A 57 -7.93 0.05 -12.38
N VAL A 58 -9.21 0.27 -12.09
CA VAL A 58 -9.66 1.16 -11.01
C VAL A 58 -10.08 0.30 -9.83
N ILE A 59 -9.41 0.48 -8.69
CA ILE A 59 -9.81 -0.18 -7.45
C ILE A 59 -10.09 0.89 -6.40
N ASP A 60 -11.28 0.81 -5.79
CA ASP A 60 -11.73 1.74 -4.77
C ASP A 60 -11.73 1.06 -3.39
N ALA A 61 -11.03 1.67 -2.44
CA ALA A 61 -10.97 1.18 -1.06
C ALA A 61 -12.34 1.08 -0.37
N LYS A 62 -13.41 1.66 -0.94
CA LYS A 62 -14.78 1.50 -0.42
C LYS A 62 -15.22 0.04 -0.34
N HIS A 63 -14.64 -0.83 -1.16
CA HIS A 63 -14.88 -2.27 -1.17
C HIS A 63 -14.07 -3.01 -0.11
N PHE A 64 -13.28 -2.32 0.72
CA PHE A 64 -12.39 -2.97 1.70
C PHE A 64 -12.34 -2.22 3.04
N SER A 65 -12.91 -1.02 3.10
CA SER A 65 -12.81 -0.09 4.22
C SER A 65 -13.98 0.91 4.19
N PRO A 66 -14.20 1.69 5.27
CA PRO A 66 -15.23 2.73 5.29
C PRO A 66 -14.74 4.03 4.64
N GLN A 67 -13.87 3.98 3.63
CA GLN A 67 -13.32 5.15 2.94
C GLN A 67 -13.48 5.00 1.42
N ARG A 68 -13.88 6.09 0.75
CA ARG A 68 -13.84 6.18 -0.73
C ARG A 68 -12.45 6.63 -1.17
N ARG A 69 -11.68 5.76 -1.81
CA ARG A 69 -10.32 6.03 -2.29
C ARG A 69 -10.09 5.23 -3.56
N ALA A 70 -10.69 5.68 -4.66
CA ALA A 70 -10.42 5.16 -5.99
C ALA A 70 -9.00 5.54 -6.42
N ARG A 71 -8.28 4.56 -6.97
CA ARG A 71 -6.93 4.70 -7.53
C ARG A 71 -6.81 3.89 -8.81
N TYR A 72 -5.98 4.38 -9.72
CA TYR A 72 -5.56 3.66 -10.90
C TYR A 72 -4.37 2.76 -10.56
N PHE A 73 -4.39 1.53 -11.05
CA PHE A 73 -3.29 0.60 -10.94
C PHE A 73 -2.91 0.05 -12.32
N TRP A 74 -1.63 0.17 -12.66
CA TRP A 74 -1.02 -0.48 -13.83
C TRP A 74 -0.10 -1.58 -13.32
N GLY A 75 -0.11 -2.73 -13.97
CA GLY A 75 0.79 -3.81 -13.59
C GLY A 75 0.52 -5.07 -14.38
N ASN A 76 1.20 -6.13 -14.00
CA ASN A 76 1.04 -7.45 -14.57
C ASN A 76 0.73 -8.53 -13.51
N LEU A 77 0.22 -8.12 -12.35
CA LEU A 77 -0.18 -9.09 -11.33
C LEU A 77 -1.39 -9.90 -11.81
N PRO A 78 -1.39 -11.23 -11.57
CA PRO A 78 -2.53 -12.07 -11.92
C PRO A 78 -3.82 -11.55 -11.27
N GLY A 79 -4.92 -11.55 -12.02
CA GLY A 79 -6.25 -11.20 -11.51
C GLY A 79 -6.47 -9.74 -11.06
N MET A 80 -5.48 -8.84 -11.17
CA MET A 80 -5.68 -7.45 -10.75
C MET A 80 -6.70 -6.68 -11.62
N TYR A 81 -6.99 -7.18 -12.81
CA TYR A 81 -7.98 -6.63 -13.75
C TYR A 81 -9.35 -7.31 -13.65
N ASP A 82 -9.47 -8.33 -12.80
CA ASP A 82 -10.73 -9.05 -12.63
C ASP A 82 -11.73 -8.18 -11.83
N PRO A 83 -13.04 -8.34 -12.07
CA PRO A 83 -14.05 -7.68 -11.26
C PRO A 83 -13.88 -8.00 -9.77
N ILE A 84 -14.02 -6.99 -8.92
CA ILE A 84 -13.97 -7.18 -7.46
C ILE A 84 -15.10 -8.15 -7.05
N PRO A 85 -14.77 -9.29 -6.40
CA PRO A 85 -15.77 -10.26 -5.98
C PRO A 85 -16.87 -9.64 -5.14
N SER A 86 -18.12 -10.02 -5.39
CA SER A 86 -19.30 -9.46 -4.69
C SER A 86 -19.23 -9.63 -3.17
N HIS A 87 -18.68 -10.73 -2.68
CA HIS A 87 -18.50 -10.97 -1.24
C HIS A 87 -17.55 -9.96 -0.59
N LEU A 88 -16.55 -9.44 -1.30
CA LEU A 88 -15.66 -8.40 -0.77
C LEU A 88 -16.36 -7.05 -0.66
N GLN A 89 -17.49 -6.84 -1.34
CA GLN A 89 -18.26 -5.60 -1.24
C GLN A 89 -19.01 -5.47 0.11
N GLU A 90 -18.48 -6.09 1.17
CA GLU A 90 -19.03 -6.05 2.52
C GLU A 90 -19.36 -4.62 2.98
N ASN A 91 -20.33 -4.54 3.89
CA ASN A 91 -20.77 -3.29 4.50
C ASN A 91 -19.76 -2.76 5.53
N TYR A 92 -18.57 -2.33 5.08
CA TYR A 92 -17.62 -1.62 5.95
C TYR A 92 -18.20 -0.26 6.34
N ARG A 93 -18.62 -0.14 7.60
CA ARG A 93 -19.23 1.06 8.17
C ARG A 93 -18.26 1.78 9.09
N LEU A 94 -18.20 3.11 9.00
CA LEU A 94 -17.33 3.96 9.83
C LEU A 94 -17.52 3.68 11.33
N SER A 95 -18.76 3.39 11.77
CA SER A 95 -19.06 3.05 13.17
C SER A 95 -18.26 1.86 13.71
N GLN A 96 -17.89 0.88 12.87
CA GLN A 96 -17.06 -0.27 13.27
C GLN A 96 -15.58 0.10 13.46
N TYR A 97 -15.19 1.28 12.98
CA TYR A 97 -13.82 1.77 12.97
C TYR A 97 -13.55 2.83 14.04
N LEU A 98 -14.62 3.37 14.67
CA LEU A 98 -14.48 4.33 15.76
C LEU A 98 -14.07 3.64 17.07
N HIS A 99 -13.38 4.39 17.91
CA HIS A 99 -13.17 4.00 19.30
C HIS A 99 -14.48 4.07 20.08
N LYS A 100 -14.64 3.16 21.05
CA LYS A 100 -15.84 3.10 21.91
C LYS A 100 -15.84 4.15 23.03
N ILE A 101 -14.78 4.94 23.14
CA ILE A 101 -14.62 5.94 24.21
C ILE A 101 -15.23 7.27 23.76
N GLY A 102 -15.92 7.96 24.68
CA GLY A 102 -16.35 9.34 24.49
C GLY A 102 -17.62 9.51 23.65
N ASP A 103 -18.52 8.52 23.69
CA ASP A 103 -19.81 8.55 22.99
C ASP A 103 -19.70 9.01 21.52
N ARG A 104 -18.79 8.34 20.80
CA ARG A 104 -18.49 8.62 19.41
C ARG A 104 -19.47 7.90 18.49
N GLU A 105 -20.17 8.66 17.68
CA GLU A 105 -21.17 8.17 16.74
C GLU A 105 -20.81 8.57 15.31
N ALA A 106 -20.80 7.60 14.40
CA ALA A 106 -20.62 7.87 12.98
C ALA A 106 -21.92 8.43 12.36
N LEU A 107 -21.85 9.63 11.81
CA LEU A 107 -22.96 10.28 11.09
C LEU A 107 -23.05 9.84 9.62
N VAL A 108 -22.03 9.13 9.12
CA VAL A 108 -21.98 8.57 7.77
C VAL A 108 -21.49 7.13 7.78
N GLN A 109 -21.90 6.36 6.77
CA GLN A 109 -21.41 4.99 6.61
C GLN A 109 -19.95 4.94 6.15
N LYS A 110 -19.54 5.86 5.26
CA LYS A 110 -18.18 5.92 4.72
C LYS A 110 -17.72 7.37 4.61
N VAL A 111 -16.45 7.62 4.87
CA VAL A 111 -15.79 8.92 4.67
C VAL A 111 -15.33 9.10 3.22
N ASN A 112 -15.07 10.35 2.84
CA ASN A 112 -14.42 10.69 1.58
C ASN A 112 -12.93 10.29 1.59
N CYS A 113 -12.24 10.48 0.47
CA CYS A 113 -10.81 10.21 0.39
C CYS A 113 -10.05 11.07 1.39
N ILE A 114 -9.51 10.44 2.43
CA ILE A 114 -8.60 11.08 3.38
C ILE A 114 -7.32 11.43 2.63
N THR A 115 -6.93 12.69 2.69
CA THR A 115 -5.71 13.24 2.08
C THR A 115 -4.79 13.80 3.17
N THR A 116 -3.72 14.47 2.77
CA THR A 116 -2.82 15.17 3.68
C THR A 116 -3.45 16.42 4.30
N ASN A 117 -4.55 16.92 3.73
CA ASN A 117 -5.25 18.11 4.20
C ASN A 117 -6.30 17.72 5.25
N THR A 118 -6.28 18.36 6.42
CA THR A 118 -7.26 18.16 7.49
C THR A 118 -8.69 18.45 7.05
N ALA A 119 -8.89 19.33 6.06
CA ALA A 119 -10.20 19.59 5.47
C ALA A 119 -10.83 18.33 4.84
N SER A 120 -10.02 17.36 4.41
CA SER A 120 -10.50 16.08 3.85
C SER A 120 -11.20 15.19 4.88
N LEU A 121 -10.95 15.42 6.18
CA LEU A 121 -11.59 14.69 7.27
C LEU A 121 -13.05 15.15 7.48
N ARG A 122 -13.45 16.27 6.87
CA ARG A 122 -14.80 16.80 6.90
C ARG A 122 -15.46 16.66 5.53
N LEU A 123 -16.78 16.50 5.53
CA LEU A 123 -17.60 16.28 4.34
C LEU A 123 -18.07 17.62 3.74
N ASN A 124 -18.60 17.60 2.51
CA ASN A 124 -19.10 18.78 1.80
C ASN A 124 -18.11 19.96 1.79
N LEU A 125 -16.90 19.69 1.29
CA LEU A 125 -15.79 20.66 1.21
C LEU A 125 -15.41 21.23 2.58
N GLY A 126 -15.37 20.37 3.59
CA GLY A 126 -14.93 20.77 4.92
C GLY A 126 -16.01 21.38 5.81
N LYS A 127 -17.30 21.28 5.45
CA LYS A 127 -18.40 21.92 6.19
C LYS A 127 -19.10 20.98 7.18
N VAL A 128 -19.21 19.69 6.85
CA VAL A 128 -19.99 18.72 7.62
C VAL A 128 -19.08 17.76 8.39
N TRP A 129 -19.39 17.50 9.65
CA TRP A 129 -18.66 16.56 10.50
C TRP A 129 -19.12 15.12 10.21
N PRO A 130 -18.21 14.16 9.98
CA PRO A 130 -18.59 12.77 9.78
C PRO A 130 -18.92 12.04 11.09
N ILE A 131 -18.51 12.60 12.23
CA ILE A 131 -18.64 11.99 13.56
C ILE A 131 -19.24 13.02 14.52
N ARG A 132 -20.03 12.52 15.47
CA ARG A 132 -20.48 13.26 16.64
C ARG A 132 -19.81 12.64 17.88
N MET A 133 -19.28 13.47 18.77
CA MET A 133 -18.66 13.08 20.03
C MET A 133 -19.18 14.01 21.12
N ASN A 134 -19.88 13.46 22.13
CA ASN A 134 -20.52 14.25 23.19
C ASN A 134 -21.32 15.44 22.62
N GLU A 135 -22.22 15.14 21.67
CA GLU A 135 -23.08 16.11 20.97
C GLU A 135 -22.37 17.16 20.09
N LYS A 136 -21.04 17.14 20.02
CA LYS A 136 -20.25 18.05 19.19
C LYS A 136 -19.72 17.35 17.94
N GLY A 137 -19.52 18.10 16.86
CA GLY A 137 -18.92 17.56 15.65
C GLY A 137 -17.44 17.23 15.84
N ASP A 138 -17.02 16.08 15.33
CA ASP A 138 -15.63 15.62 15.38
C ASP A 138 -15.20 14.91 14.09
N VAL A 139 -13.90 14.66 13.95
CA VAL A 139 -13.25 13.95 12.85
C VAL A 139 -12.68 12.61 13.33
N PRO A 140 -12.35 11.69 12.40
CA PRO A 140 -11.65 10.47 12.78
C PRO A 140 -10.31 10.80 13.45
N TRP A 141 -10.05 10.18 14.59
CA TRP A 141 -8.75 10.29 15.26
C TRP A 141 -7.68 9.58 14.44
N VAL A 142 -6.40 9.94 14.63
CA VAL A 142 -5.30 9.36 13.86
C VAL A 142 -5.26 7.83 13.94
N THR A 143 -5.52 7.25 15.10
CA THR A 143 -5.63 5.80 15.29
C THR A 143 -6.82 5.17 14.57
N GLU A 144 -7.93 5.90 14.43
CA GLU A 144 -9.08 5.45 13.63
C GLU A 144 -8.75 5.54 12.14
N ILE A 145 -7.99 6.57 11.72
CA ILE A 145 -7.48 6.69 10.35
C ILE A 145 -6.52 5.54 10.01
N GLU A 146 -5.59 5.19 10.90
CA GLU A 146 -4.73 4.00 10.74
C GLU A 146 -5.58 2.75 10.49
N LYS A 147 -6.59 2.53 11.33
CA LYS A 147 -7.53 1.41 11.19
C LYS A 147 -8.30 1.46 9.87
N ILE A 148 -8.79 2.62 9.45
CA ILE A 148 -9.52 2.83 8.18
C ILE A 148 -8.64 2.48 6.98
N PHE A 149 -7.35 2.85 7.01
CA PHE A 149 -6.39 2.48 5.96
C PHE A 149 -5.96 1.01 6.05
N GLY A 150 -6.27 0.32 7.15
CA GLY A 150 -5.91 -1.08 7.42
C GLY A 150 -4.51 -1.25 8.01
N PHE A 151 -3.91 -0.19 8.55
CA PHE A 151 -2.67 -0.29 9.31
C PHE A 151 -2.93 -0.85 10.72
N PRO A 152 -1.93 -1.50 11.34
CA PRO A 152 -1.95 -1.79 12.77
C PRO A 152 -2.19 -0.52 13.60
N LEU A 153 -2.82 -0.68 14.76
CA LEU A 153 -3.02 0.42 15.70
C LEU A 153 -1.65 0.98 16.14
N HIS A 154 -1.51 2.30 16.17
CA HIS A 154 -0.26 3.02 16.49
C HIS A 154 0.86 2.86 15.47
N PHE A 155 0.57 2.42 14.24
CA PHE A 155 1.60 2.23 13.20
C PHE A 155 2.40 3.50 12.88
N THR A 156 1.78 4.68 12.97
CA THR A 156 2.46 5.96 12.74
C THR A 156 2.88 6.67 14.03
N ASP A 157 2.79 6.00 15.18
CA ASP A 157 3.14 6.54 16.49
C ASP A 157 4.65 6.40 16.76
N VAL A 158 5.44 7.08 15.94
CA VAL A 158 6.90 7.00 15.94
C VAL A 158 7.50 8.39 15.83
N GLY A 159 8.72 8.58 16.33
CA GLY A 159 9.53 9.77 16.07
C GLY A 159 8.91 11.10 16.53
N ASN A 160 8.04 11.09 17.55
CA ASN A 160 7.34 12.28 18.07
C ASN A 160 6.57 13.07 16.99
N LEU A 161 6.05 12.37 15.97
CA LEU A 161 5.26 13.00 14.93
C LEU A 161 3.96 13.60 15.48
N SER A 162 3.68 14.84 15.10
CA SER A 162 2.39 15.48 15.37
C SER A 162 1.26 14.77 14.63
N SER A 163 0.01 14.98 15.09
CA SER A 163 -1.18 14.44 14.43
C SER A 163 -1.28 14.85 12.95
N ARG A 164 -0.79 16.03 12.59
CA ARG A 164 -0.77 16.53 11.21
C ARG A 164 0.26 15.81 10.36
N GLU A 165 1.43 15.52 10.89
CA GLU A 165 2.47 14.77 10.18
C GLU A 165 2.06 13.32 9.97
N ARG A 166 1.47 12.69 11.00
CA ARG A 166 0.87 11.35 10.90
C ARG A 166 -0.22 11.30 9.83
N LEU A 167 -1.11 12.30 9.79
CA LEU A 167 -2.11 12.44 8.72
C LEU A 167 -1.46 12.61 7.35
N ALA A 168 -0.38 13.39 7.24
CA ALA A 168 0.32 13.59 5.98
C ALA A 168 0.95 12.29 5.44
N LEU A 169 1.46 11.42 6.31
CA LEU A 169 1.94 10.08 5.95
C LEU A 169 0.79 9.19 5.51
N LEU A 170 -0.27 9.07 6.32
CA LEU A 170 -1.43 8.23 6.03
C LEU A 170 -2.15 8.67 4.75
N GLY A 171 -2.35 9.97 4.54
CA GLY A 171 -3.01 10.51 3.35
C GLY A 171 -2.30 10.15 2.03
N LYS A 172 -0.96 10.02 2.06
CA LYS A 172 -0.12 9.61 0.92
C LYS A 172 0.01 8.10 0.78
N SER A 173 -0.30 7.33 1.82
CA SER A 173 -0.14 5.87 1.84
C SER A 173 -1.14 5.13 0.96
N TRP A 174 -0.88 3.84 0.70
CA TRP A 174 -1.86 2.94 0.11
C TRP A 174 -2.86 2.43 1.14
N SER A 175 -4.04 2.04 0.67
CA SER A 175 -4.96 1.24 1.50
C SER A 175 -4.40 -0.18 1.60
N VAL A 176 -4.05 -0.60 2.81
CA VAL A 176 -3.48 -1.92 3.10
C VAL A 176 -4.35 -3.05 2.54
N PRO A 177 -5.68 -3.11 2.75
CA PRO A 177 -6.47 -4.23 2.25
C PRO A 177 -6.59 -4.23 0.71
N VAL A 178 -6.54 -3.07 0.05
CA VAL A 178 -6.48 -3.00 -1.43
C VAL A 178 -5.19 -3.63 -1.95
N ILE A 179 -4.05 -3.27 -1.34
CA ILE A 179 -2.75 -3.84 -1.74
C ILE A 179 -2.68 -5.33 -1.40
N ALA A 180 -3.19 -5.74 -0.24
CA ALA A 180 -3.28 -7.15 0.14
C ALA A 180 -4.12 -7.96 -0.86
N TYR A 181 -5.21 -7.38 -1.38
CA TYR A 181 -6.02 -7.97 -2.45
C TYR A 181 -5.21 -8.11 -3.76
N ILE A 182 -4.60 -7.03 -4.25
CA ILE A 182 -3.80 -7.03 -5.50
C ILE A 182 -2.64 -8.03 -5.43
N LEU A 183 -1.94 -8.09 -4.29
CA LEU A 183 -0.77 -8.95 -4.12
C LEU A 183 -1.13 -10.41 -3.75
N LYS A 184 -2.40 -10.72 -3.46
CA LYS A 184 -2.83 -12.06 -3.00
C LYS A 184 -2.35 -13.20 -3.90
N PRO A 185 -2.40 -13.10 -5.25
CA PRO A 185 -1.98 -14.19 -6.13
C PRO A 185 -0.48 -14.50 -6.08
N LEU A 186 0.36 -13.54 -5.65
CA LEU A 186 1.81 -13.75 -5.50
C LEU A 186 2.14 -14.85 -4.48
N THR A 187 1.20 -15.17 -3.59
CA THR A 187 1.34 -16.28 -2.63
C THR A 187 1.40 -17.65 -3.28
N ASN A 188 1.13 -17.77 -4.59
CA ASN A 188 1.32 -18.99 -5.38
C ASN A 188 2.68 -19.03 -6.10
N TYR A 189 3.42 -17.93 -6.13
CA TYR A 189 4.68 -17.80 -6.85
C TYR A 189 5.89 -17.70 -5.92
N PHE A 190 5.71 -17.27 -4.67
CA PHE A 190 6.78 -17.08 -3.70
C PHE A 190 6.60 -17.96 -2.46
N PRO A 191 7.70 -18.38 -1.81
CA PRO A 191 7.65 -19.13 -0.56
C PRO A 191 6.85 -18.40 0.51
N ARG A 192 5.99 -19.13 1.21
CA ARG A 192 5.34 -18.65 2.42
C ARG A 192 6.24 -19.01 3.60
N LYS A 193 6.47 -18.08 4.52
CA LYS A 193 6.91 -18.48 5.86
C LYS A 193 5.77 -19.29 6.45
N ASN A 194 5.94 -20.61 6.55
CA ASN A 194 5.02 -21.45 7.31
C ASN A 194 4.91 -20.85 8.72
N ASN A 195 3.69 -20.77 9.25
CA ASN A 195 3.52 -20.56 10.69
C ASN A 195 4.33 -21.65 11.39
N CYS A 196 5.41 -21.27 12.07
CA CYS A 196 6.12 -22.13 13.01
C CYS A 196 5.24 -22.35 14.26
N LEU A 197 4.06 -22.96 14.09
CA LEU A 197 3.19 -23.48 15.15
C LEU A 197 2.31 -24.58 14.55
N ALA A 198 2.94 -25.68 14.18
CA ALA A 198 2.32 -27.01 14.22
C ALA A 198 3.47 -27.98 14.49
N THR A 199 3.55 -28.42 15.74
CA THR A 199 4.35 -29.57 16.14
C THR A 199 3.91 -30.77 15.33
N ASP A 200 4.73 -31.19 14.37
CA ASP A 200 4.81 -32.59 13.97
C ASP A 200 6.29 -32.92 13.83
N VAL A 201 6.79 -33.59 14.87
CA VAL A 201 8.08 -34.27 14.88
C VAL A 201 8.00 -35.37 13.83
N VAL A 202 8.60 -35.14 12.67
CA VAL A 202 9.10 -36.25 11.84
C VAL A 202 10.56 -35.98 11.56
N GLN A 203 11.39 -36.73 12.28
CA GLN A 203 12.82 -36.87 12.02
C GLN A 203 13.04 -37.19 10.55
N ARG A 204 13.79 -36.33 9.85
CA ARG A 204 14.64 -36.76 8.74
C ARG A 204 15.98 -36.08 8.89
N GLU A 205 16.96 -36.89 9.27
CA GLU A 205 18.38 -36.59 9.12
C GLU A 205 18.68 -36.18 7.68
N GLY A 206 19.47 -35.13 7.51
CA GLY A 206 19.95 -34.71 6.20
C GLY A 206 20.44 -33.27 6.21
N ARG A 207 21.77 -33.12 6.20
CA ARG A 207 22.56 -31.87 6.13
C ARG A 207 21.82 -30.68 5.52
N GLN A 208 21.73 -29.59 6.28
CA GLN A 208 21.49 -28.26 5.72
C GLN A 208 22.79 -27.77 5.09
N ASP A 209 22.80 -27.68 3.76
CA ASP A 209 23.82 -26.94 3.02
C ASP A 209 23.50 -25.43 3.12
N ILE A 210 24.44 -24.68 3.69
CA ILE A 210 24.29 -23.25 4.05
C ILE A 210 24.99 -22.34 3.02
N SER A 211 25.20 -22.82 1.79
CA SER A 211 25.93 -22.14 0.72
C SER A 211 25.34 -20.80 0.24
N TRP A 212 24.16 -20.39 0.72
CA TRP A 212 23.50 -19.14 0.30
C TRP A 212 23.77 -17.93 1.20
N VAL A 213 24.52 -18.10 2.30
CA VAL A 213 24.82 -17.00 3.24
C VAL A 213 26.27 -16.56 3.10
N ARG A 214 26.59 -15.87 2.00
CA ARG A 214 27.50 -14.70 1.91
C ARG A 214 27.98 -14.49 0.46
N PRO A 215 27.95 -13.24 -0.06
CA PRO A 215 28.78 -12.88 -1.20
C PRO A 215 30.26 -12.89 -0.77
N ALA A 216 31.11 -13.56 -1.55
CA ALA A 216 32.56 -13.46 -1.43
C ALA A 216 33.01 -12.04 -1.81
N LEU A 217 33.73 -11.38 -0.90
CA LEU A 217 34.58 -10.25 -1.23
C LEU A 217 35.97 -10.83 -1.54
N GLU A 218 36.39 -10.78 -2.80
CA GLU A 218 37.78 -11.07 -3.18
C GLU A 218 38.66 -9.82 -2.95
N GLU A 219 39.52 -9.97 -1.94
CA GLU A 219 40.93 -9.60 -1.76
C GLU A 219 41.53 -8.30 -2.36
N SER A 220 42.32 -7.62 -1.52
CA SER A 220 43.71 -7.30 -1.90
C SER A 220 44.62 -7.35 -0.67
N GLU A 221 45.63 -8.21 -0.76
CA GLU A 221 46.74 -8.34 0.17
C GLU A 221 47.61 -7.07 0.14
N ILE A 222 47.88 -6.49 1.31
CA ILE A 222 49.02 -5.56 1.49
C ILE A 222 50.05 -6.33 2.31
N GLY A 223 51.05 -6.85 1.60
CA GLY A 223 52.25 -7.43 2.20
C GLY A 223 52.98 -6.36 3.02
N THR A 224 53.26 -6.67 4.28
CA THR A 224 54.18 -5.90 5.12
C THR A 224 55.53 -6.60 5.06
N THR A 225 56.47 -6.04 4.32
CA THR A 225 57.90 -6.36 4.46
C THR A 225 58.48 -5.47 5.55
N ALA A 226 59.07 -6.12 6.55
CA ALA A 226 59.88 -5.50 7.58
C ALA A 226 61.25 -5.10 7.01
N GLU A 227 61.64 -3.84 7.26
CA GLU A 227 62.99 -3.38 7.64
C GLU A 227 62.88 -1.95 8.21
#